data_AF-A0A0F9AHY2-F1
#
_entry.id   AF-A0A0F9AHY2-F1
#
_cell.length_a   1.000
_cell.length_b   1.000
_cell.length_c   1.000
_cell.angle_alpha   90.00
_cell.angle_beta   90.00
_cell.angle_gamma   90.00
#
_symmetry.space_group_name_H-M   'P 1'
#
loop_
_entity.id
_entity.type
_entity.pdbx_description
1 polymer ?
#
loop_
_entity_poly.entity_id
_entity_poly.type
_entity_poly.pdbx_seq_one_letter_code
_entity_poly.pdbx_strand_id
1 'polypeptide(L)' 'MNVKITTPKSETEFDVPEKKLELVRALLHEVATGAQNTPK' A
#
# COMPACT_ATOMS: atom_id res chain seq x y z
N MET A 1 22.53 16.90 -25.15
CA MET A 1 21.08 16.76 -24.88
C MET A 1 20.92 16.66 -23.36
N ASN A 2 20.46 17.70 -22.69
CA ASN A 2 20.33 17.72 -21.23
C ASN A 2 18.97 17.13 -20.85
N VAL A 3 18.92 15.84 -20.57
CA VAL A 3 17.71 15.18 -20.07
C VAL A 3 17.50 15.64 -18.62
N LYS A 4 16.64 16.65 -18.41
CA LYS A 4 16.12 16.94 -17.07
C LYS A 4 15.26 15.75 -16.66
N ILE A 5 15.73 14.99 -15.68
CA ILE A 5 14.93 13.97 -15.00
C ILE A 5 13.84 14.72 -14.23
N THR A 6 12.67 14.87 -14.84
CA THR A 6 11.47 15.33 -14.15
C THR A 6 10.96 14.15 -13.34
N THR A 7 11.49 13.94 -12.13
CA THR A 7 10.79 13.11 -11.17
C THR A 7 9.42 13.77 -10.95
N PRO A 8 8.29 13.12 -11.27
CA PRO A 8 7.00 13.64 -10.86
C PRO A 8 7.09 13.80 -9.34
N LYS A 9 6.85 15.02 -8.86
CA LYS A 9 6.82 15.32 -7.42
C LYS A 9 5.72 14.48 -6.81
N SER A 10 6.08 13.28 -6.39
CA SER A 10 5.38 12.44 -5.42
C SER A 10 3.85 12.55 -5.51
N GLU A 11 3.25 11.84 -6.46
CA GLU A 11 1.85 11.37 -6.35
C GLU A 11 1.73 10.31 -5.24
N THR A 12 2.35 10.53 -4.08
CA THR A 12 2.38 9.58 -2.97
C THR A 12 1.48 10.03 -1.82
N GLU A 13 0.73 11.11 -2.02
CA GLU A 13 -0.27 11.58 -1.06
C GLU A 13 -1.63 11.10 -1.55
N PHE A 14 -1.95 9.86 -1.19
CA PHE A 14 -3.29 9.32 -1.41
C PHE A 14 -4.20 9.87 -0.31
N ASP A 15 -5.14 10.75 -0.67
CA ASP A 15 -6.23 11.15 0.22
C ASP A 15 -7.22 9.99 0.36
N VAL A 16 -6.84 9.02 1.20
CA VAL A 16 -7.67 7.86 1.51
C VAL A 16 -8.42 8.13 2.80
N PRO A 17 -9.76 8.12 2.78
CA PRO A 17 -10.56 8.20 4.01
C PRO A 17 -10.09 7.15 5.04
N GLU A 18 -9.93 7.56 6.30
CA GLU A 18 -9.38 6.73 7.38
C GLU A 18 -10.07 5.35 7.48
N LYS A 19 -11.40 5.31 7.33
CA LYS A 19 -12.19 4.06 7.32
C LYS A 19 -11.77 3.08 6.21
N LYS A 20 -11.37 3.58 5.03
CA LYS A 20 -10.86 2.73 3.95
C LYS A 20 -9.47 2.21 4.27
N LEU A 21 -8.64 3.03 4.93
CA LEU A 21 -7.31 2.63 5.38
C LEU A 21 -7.39 1.54 6.46
N GLU A 22 -8.31 1.67 7.40
CA GLU A 22 -8.59 0.66 8.44
C GLU A 22 -9.02 -0.67 7.83
N LEU A 23 -9.93 -0.65 6.85
CA LEU A 23 -10.36 -1.84 6.12
C LEU A 23 -9.18 -2.53 5.42
N VAL A 24 -8.34 -1.77 4.72
CA VAL A 24 -7.15 -2.31 4.05
C VAL A 24 -6.18 -2.94 5.07
N ARG A 25 -5.96 -2.30 6.22
CA ARG A 25 -5.12 -2.84 7.29
C ARG A 25 -5.68 -4.16 7.84
N ALA A 26 -6.99 -4.23 8.08
CA ALA A 26 -7.65 -5.44 8.57
C ALA A 26 -7.49 -6.60 7.57
N LEU A 27 -7.77 -6.35 6.29
CA LEU A 27 -7.63 -7.35 5.22
C LEU A 27 -6.19 -7.85 5.08
N LEU A 28 -5.20 -6.95 5.14
CA LEU A 28 -3.79 -7.33 5.08
C LEU A 28 -3.36 -8.17 6.29
N HIS A 29 -3.89 -7.85 7.48
CA HIS A 29 -3.63 -8.64 8.69
C HIS A 29 -4.27 -10.04 8.60
N GLU A 30 -5.50 -10.16 8.12
CA GLU A 30 -6.16 -11.45 7.88
C GLU A 30 -5.40 -12.30 6.86
N VAL A 31 -4.95 -11.71 5.74
CA VAL A 31 -4.15 -12.43 4.74
C VAL A 31 -2.81 -12.88 5.33
N ALA A 32 -2.10 -12.01 6.06
CA ALA A 32 -0.82 -12.35 6.67
C ALA A 32 -0.97 -13.49 7.69
N THR A 33 -1.98 -13.43 8.55
CA THR A 33 -2.25 -14.46 9.56
C THR A 33 -2.77 -15.76 8.93
N GLY A 34 -3.61 -15.69 7.89
CA GLY A 34 -4.06 -16.86 7.14
C GLY A 34 -2.91 -17.57 6.41
N ALA A 35 -2.03 -16.81 5.75
CA ALA A 35 -0.86 -17.35 5.07
C ALA A 35 0.12 -18.05 6.04
N GLN A 36 0.26 -17.55 7.27
CA GLN A 36 1.08 -18.16 8.31
C GLN A 36 0.53 -19.51 8.83
N ASN A 37 -0.75 -19.81 8.63
CA ASN A 37 -1.39 -21.06 9.10
C ASN A 37 -1.45 -22.15 8.02
N THR A 38 -0.82 -21.95 6.86
CA THR A 38 -0.70 -23.01 5.85
C THR A 38 0.35 -24.03 6.30
N PRO A 39 0.00 -25.31 6.57
CA PRO A 39 0.99 -26.34 6.85
C PRO A 39 1.86 -26.52 5.59
N LYS A 40 3.18 -26.62 5.77
CA LYS A 40 4.10 -27.03 4.69
C LYS A 40 3.87 -28.48 4.29
#